data_AF-A0A8S4RVC3-F1
#
_entry.id   AF-A0A8S4RVC3-F1
#
_cell.length_a   1.000
_cell.length_b   1.000
_cell.length_c   1.000
_cell.angle_alpha   90.00
_cell.angle_beta   90.00
_cell.angle_gamma   90.00
#
_symmetry.space_group_name_H-M   'P 1'
#
loop_
_entity.id
_entity.type
_entity.pdbx_description
1 polymer ?
#
loop_
_entity_poly.entity_id
_entity_poly.type
_entity_poly.pdbx_seq_one_letter_code
_entity_poly.pdbx_strand_id
1 'polypeptide(L)'
;MGLTRRLRVTQRAMGRAMLGLSLRDQIRNEEIRRRTRVTDTAQRVVKLKWQWAGNITLERENVRRWGLKVLEWRPRTGKRSVGRPPTRWTDDIRRVAGSR
;
A
#
# COMPACT_ATOMS: atom_id res chain seq x y z
N MET A 1 -5.98 -11.06 6.92
CA MET A 1 -6.38 -9.66 6.62
C MET A 1 -5.17 -8.88 6.10
N GLY A 2 -5.18 -8.40 4.85
CA GLY A 2 -4.04 -7.66 4.28
C GLY A 2 -3.86 -6.24 4.85
N LEU A 3 -2.62 -5.73 4.82
CA LEU A 3 -2.21 -4.41 5.31
C LEU A 3 -3.09 -3.27 4.77
N THR A 4 -3.38 -3.30 3.47
CA THR A 4 -4.20 -2.30 2.77
C THR A 4 -5.62 -2.18 3.33
N ARG A 5 -6.21 -3.31 3.77
CA ARG A 5 -7.55 -3.31 4.37
C ARG A 5 -7.53 -2.61 5.72
N ARG A 6 -6.50 -2.83 6.54
CA ARG A 6 -6.33 -2.16 7.85
C ARG A 6 -6.21 -0.66 7.66
N LEU A 7 -5.33 -0.22 6.76
CA LEU A 7 -5.14 1.20 6.43
C LEU A 7 -6.45 1.88 5.97
N ARG A 8 -7.23 1.23 5.11
CA ARG A 8 -8.54 1.75 4.69
C ARG A 8 -9.54 1.88 5.83
N VAL A 9 -9.57 0.91 6.76
CA VAL A 9 -10.46 0.96 7.92
C VAL A 9 -10.05 2.12 8.83
N THR A 10 -8.76 2.26 9.13
CA THR A 10 -8.24 3.38 9.92
C THR A 10 -8.56 4.72 9.26
N GLN A 11 -8.33 4.86 7.94
CA GLN A 11 -8.66 6.09 7.20
C GLN A 11 -10.16 6.44 7.29
N ARG A 12 -11.06 5.46 7.22
CA ARG A 12 -12.51 5.70 7.37
C ARG A 12 -12.89 6.19 8.76
N ALA A 13 -12.28 5.60 9.79
CA ALA A 13 -12.49 6.03 11.17
C ALA A 13 -12.00 7.48 11.37
N MET A 14 -10.80 7.79 10.85
CA MET A 14 -10.26 9.15 10.89
C MET A 14 -11.14 10.14 10.12
N GLY A 15 -11.62 9.79 8.93
CA GLY A 15 -12.50 10.65 8.15
C GLY A 15 -13.85 10.93 8.82
N ARG A 16 -14.38 9.98 9.60
CA ARG A 16 -15.56 10.21 10.45
C ARG A 16 -15.24 11.15 11.60
N ALA A 17 -14.14 10.93 12.30
CA ALA A 17 -13.70 11.78 13.42
C ALA A 17 -13.47 13.24 12.98
N MET A 18 -12.85 13.45 11.82
CA MET A 18 -12.64 14.79 11.24
C MET A 18 -13.94 15.57 11.00
N LEU A 19 -15.04 14.87 10.74
CA LEU A 19 -16.35 15.47 10.46
C LEU A 19 -17.31 15.40 11.66
N GLY A 20 -16.85 14.89 12.81
CA GLY A 20 -17.70 14.68 13.99
C GLY A 20 -18.83 13.66 13.78
N LEU A 21 -18.67 12.71 12.84
CA LEU A 21 -19.74 11.80 12.44
C LEU A 21 -19.72 10.50 13.23
N SER A 22 -20.90 10.04 13.63
CA SER A 22 -21.13 8.75 14.25
C SER A 22 -21.42 7.66 13.20
N LEU A 23 -21.54 6.42 13.65
CA LEU A 23 -22.05 5.33 12.79
C LEU A 23 -23.58 5.41 12.59
N ARG A 24 -24.30 6.06 13.52
CA ARG A 24 -25.77 6.21 13.48
C ARG A 24 -26.23 7.17 12.40
N ASP A 25 -25.37 8.11 12.01
CA ASP A 25 -25.67 9.09 10.96
C ASP A 25 -25.82 8.42 9.59
N GLN A 26 -25.41 7.14 9.46
CA GLN A 26 -25.53 6.32 8.25
C GLN A 26 -25.02 6.98 6.96
N ILE A 27 -24.09 7.94 7.09
CA ILE A 27 -23.51 8.64 5.95
C ILE A 27 -22.62 7.68 5.16
N ARG A 28 -22.83 7.68 3.83
CA ARG A 28 -22.05 6.89 2.88
C ARG A 28 -20.58 7.28 2.93
N ASN A 29 -19.71 6.28 2.82
CA ASN A 29 -18.25 6.51 2.82
C ASN A 29 -17.78 7.37 1.64
N GLU A 30 -18.51 7.37 0.52
CA GLU A 30 -18.25 8.25 -0.63
C GLU A 30 -18.44 9.71 -0.27
N GLU A 31 -19.50 10.03 0.46
CA GLU A 31 -19.78 11.40 0.90
C GLU A 31 -18.73 11.89 1.90
N ILE A 32 -18.29 11.02 2.82
CA ILE A 32 -17.19 11.32 3.75
C ILE A 32 -15.90 11.63 2.97
N ARG A 33 -15.59 10.85 1.92
CA ARG A 33 -14.43 11.12 1.04
C ARG A 33 -14.59 12.43 0.27
N ARG A 34 -15.78 12.73 -0.25
CA ARG A 34 -16.08 13.98 -0.97
C ARG A 34 -15.86 15.21 -0.09
N ARG A 35 -16.31 15.15 1.17
CA ARG A 35 -16.16 16.24 2.15
C ARG A 35 -14.72 16.42 2.61
N THR A 36 -14.05 15.32 2.98
CA THR A 36 -12.68 15.38 3.51
C THR A 36 -11.62 15.63 2.43
N ARG A 37 -11.89 15.25 1.17
CA ARG A 37 -10.94 15.31 0.04
C ARG A 37 -9.59 14.65 0.32
N VAL A 38 -9.52 13.78 1.33
CA VAL A 38 -8.31 13.07 1.72
C VAL A 38 -7.98 12.02 0.65
N THR A 39 -6.72 12.02 0.20
CA THR A 39 -6.24 11.03 -0.77
C THR A 39 -6.39 9.61 -0.22
N ASP A 40 -6.86 8.67 -1.04
CA ASP A 40 -6.95 7.27 -0.64
C ASP A 40 -5.58 6.72 -0.26
N THR A 41 -5.44 6.19 0.95
CA THR A 41 -4.15 5.71 1.47
C THR A 41 -3.64 4.53 0.66
N ALA A 42 -4.51 3.67 0.14
CA ALA A 42 -4.08 2.53 -0.68
C ALA A 42 -3.48 3.02 -2.01
N GLN A 43 -4.10 4.00 -2.67
CA GLN A 43 -3.55 4.64 -3.86
C GLN A 43 -2.22 5.33 -3.56
N ARG A 44 -2.14 6.07 -2.44
CA ARG A 44 -0.89 6.74 -2.06
C ARG A 44 0.24 5.76 -1.80
N VAL A 45 -0.02 4.64 -1.12
CA VAL A 45 0.96 3.56 -0.90
C VAL A 45 1.44 3.00 -2.22
N VAL A 46 0.54 2.68 -3.17
CA VAL A 46 0.93 2.16 -4.50
C VAL A 46 1.78 3.17 -5.26
N LYS A 47 1.39 4.46 -5.27
CA LYS A 47 2.15 5.52 -5.94
C LYS A 47 3.55 5.69 -5.36
N LEU A 48 3.67 5.77 -4.03
CA LEU A 48 4.96 5.88 -3.35
C LEU A 48 5.83 4.67 -3.63
N LYS A 49 5.23 3.49 -3.61
CA LYS A 49 5.93 2.25 -3.94
C LYS A 49 6.52 2.27 -5.36
N TRP A 50 5.73 2.76 -6.33
CA TRP A 50 6.15 2.87 -7.72
C TRP A 50 7.25 3.92 -7.92
N GLN A 51 7.09 5.11 -7.31
CA GLN A 51 8.08 6.19 -7.39
C GLN A 51 9.44 5.74 -6.83
N TRP A 52 9.44 5.05 -5.69
CA TRP A 52 10.66 4.50 -5.10
C TRP A 52 11.31 3.44 -5.99
N ALA A 53 10.53 2.53 -6.58
CA ALA A 53 11.05 1.52 -7.50
C ALA A 53 11.71 2.15 -8.73
N GLY A 54 11.10 3.19 -9.30
CA GLY A 54 11.69 3.96 -10.39
C GLY A 54 13.00 4.65 -9.99
N ASN A 55 13.05 5.29 -8.82
CA ASN A 55 14.26 5.94 -8.32
C ASN A 55 15.44 4.96 -8.19
N ILE A 56 15.19 3.76 -7.66
CA ILE A 56 16.25 2.74 -7.50
C ILE A 56 16.81 2.24 -8.82
N THR A 57 15.98 2.17 -9.87
CA THR A 57 16.48 1.78 -11.19
C THR A 57 17.42 2.82 -11.81
N LEU A 58 17.34 4.08 -11.35
CA LEU A 58 18.15 5.21 -11.81
C LEU A 58 19.35 5.53 -10.91
N GLU A 59 19.48 4.90 -9.73
CA GLU A 59 20.53 5.18 -8.74
C GLU A 59 21.85 4.41 -8.98
N ARG A 60 22.94 4.94 -8.39
CA ARG A 60 24.31 4.39 -8.46
C ARG A 60 24.40 2.96 -7.91
N GLU A 61 25.39 2.19 -8.37
CA GLU A 61 25.57 0.74 -8.09
C GLU A 61 25.45 0.32 -6.62
N ASN A 62 25.99 1.10 -5.69
CA ASN A 62 25.94 0.77 -4.25
C ASN A 62 24.52 0.81 -3.67
N VAL A 63 23.67 1.75 -4.11
CA VAL A 63 22.28 1.85 -3.67
C VAL A 63 21.41 0.83 -4.41
N ARG A 64 21.69 0.57 -5.69
CA ARG A 64 21.07 -0.52 -6.46
C ARG A 64 21.20 -1.88 -5.77
N ARG A 65 22.36 -2.17 -5.18
CA ARG A 65 22.61 -3.45 -4.47
C ARG A 65 21.64 -3.68 -3.31
N TRP A 66 21.32 -2.63 -2.54
CA TRP A 66 20.36 -2.71 -1.45
C TRP A 66 18.92 -2.60 -1.94
N GLY A 67 18.65 -1.74 -2.93
CA GLY A 67 17.33 -1.58 -3.53
C GLY A 67 16.77 -2.88 -4.13
N LEU A 68 17.60 -3.63 -4.85
CA LEU A 68 17.24 -4.94 -5.39
C LEU A 68 16.94 -5.96 -4.27
N LYS A 69 17.77 -5.99 -3.22
CA LYS A 69 17.52 -6.85 -2.05
C LYS A 69 16.17 -6.54 -1.42
N VAL A 70 15.81 -5.27 -1.26
CA VAL A 70 14.53 -4.85 -0.68
C VAL A 70 13.34 -5.20 -1.60
N LEU A 71 13.49 -5.10 -2.93
CA LEU A 71 12.45 -5.51 -3.88
C LEU A 71 12.12 -7.01 -3.79
N GLU A 72 13.14 -7.84 -3.63
CA GLU A 72 13.00 -9.29 -3.49
C GLU A 72 12.75 -9.75 -2.06
N TRP A 73 12.95 -8.85 -1.09
CA TRP A 73 12.86 -9.16 0.33
C TRP A 73 11.48 -9.68 0.71
N ARG A 74 11.49 -10.70 1.56
CA ARG A 74 10.29 -11.28 2.16
C ARG A 74 10.46 -11.25 3.67
N PRO A 75 9.58 -10.56 4.42
CA PRO A 75 9.59 -10.68 5.87
C PRO A 75 9.26 -12.14 6.23
N ARG A 76 10.26 -12.88 6.72
CA ARG A 76 10.07 -14.23 7.25
C ARG A 76 9.73 -14.14 8.73
N THR A 77 8.44 -14.03 9.02
CA THR A 77 7.93 -14.23 10.38
C THR A 77 7.57 -15.71 10.51
N GLY A 78 8.52 -16.54 10.95
CA GLY A 78 8.30 -17.96 11.26
C GLY A 78 8.66 -18.96 10.14
N LYS A 79 8.11 -20.18 10.26
CA LYS A 79 8.35 -21.30 9.32
C LYS A 79 7.72 -21.00 7.95
N ARG A 80 8.28 -21.59 6.88
CA ARG A 80 7.76 -21.44 5.51
C ARG A 80 6.31 -21.94 5.47
N SER A 81 5.37 -21.08 5.05
CA SER A 81 3.98 -21.48 4.85
C SER A 81 3.89 -22.54 3.74
N VAL A 82 3.08 -23.58 3.96
CA VAL A 82 2.70 -24.52 2.90
C VAL A 82 1.69 -23.83 2.00
N GLY A 83 1.94 -23.76 0.69
CA GLY A 83 1.06 -23.11 -0.29
C GLY A 83 1.70 -21.97 -1.09
N ARG A 84 0.87 -21.07 -1.63
CA ARG A 84 1.32 -19.97 -2.51
C ARG A 84 2.31 -19.06 -1.76
N PRO A 85 3.50 -18.80 -2.32
CA PRO A 85 4.46 -17.89 -1.70
C PRO A 85 3.86 -16.49 -1.47
N PRO A 86 4.26 -15.79 -0.40
CA PRO A 86 3.87 -14.41 -0.19
C PRO A 86 4.25 -13.52 -1.37
N THR A 87 3.33 -12.63 -1.73
CA THR A 87 3.52 -11.62 -2.78
C THR A 87 4.74 -10.76 -2.47
N ARG A 88 5.69 -10.71 -3.41
CA ARG A 88 6.86 -9.83 -3.34
C ARG A 88 6.49 -8.42 -3.76
N TRP A 89 7.37 -7.47 -3.45
CA TRP A 89 7.19 -6.13 -3.96
C TRP A 89 7.31 -6.07 -5.48
N THR A 90 8.19 -6.89 -6.07
CA THR A 90 8.27 -7.08 -7.53
C THR A 90 6.94 -7.52 -8.15
N ASP A 91 6.16 -8.36 -7.44
CA ASP A 91 4.87 -8.84 -7.93
C ASP A 91 3.80 -7.74 -7.91
N ASP A 92 3.88 -6.81 -6.96
CA ASP A 92 3.03 -5.60 -6.95
C ASP A 92 3.38 -4.65 -8.11
N ILE A 93 4.68 -4.48 -8.39
CA ILE A 93 5.21 -3.67 -9.49
C ILE A 93 4.77 -4.25 -10.84
N ARG A 94 4.96 -5.56 -11.06
CA ARG A 94 4.50 -6.28 -12.26
C ARG A 94 3.00 -6.18 -12.48
N ARG A 95 2.20 -6.15 -11.41
CA ARG A 95 0.74 -5.99 -11.53
C ARG A 95 0.34 -4.63 -12.10
N VAL A 96 1.14 -3.60 -11.85
CA VAL A 96 0.89 -2.24 -12.32
C VAL A 96 1.52 -2.00 -13.70
N ALA A 97 2.71 -2.55 -13.94
CA ALA A 97 3.51 -2.32 -15.15
C ALA A 97 3.27 -3.32 -16.29
N GLY A 98 2.67 -4.48 -15.99
CA GLY A 98 2.65 -5.64 -16.88
C GLY A 98 3.92 -6.50 -16.76
N SER A 99 3.88 -7.71 -17.33
CA SER A 99 5.09 -8.47 -17.65
C SER A 99 5.59 -8.03 -19.02
N ARG A 100 6.90 -7.93 -19.18
CA ARG A 100 7.52 -7.82 -20.50
C ARG A 100 7.41 -9.15 -21.22
#